data_AF-A0A821A2I8-F1
#
_entry.id   AF-A0A821A2I8-F1
#
_cell.length_a   1.000
_cell.length_b   1.000
_cell.length_c   1.000
_cell.angle_alpha   90.00
_cell.angle_beta   90.00
_cell.angle_gamma   90.00
#
_symmetry.space_group_name_H-M   'P 1'
#
loop_
_entity.id
_entity.type
_entity.pdbx_description
1 polymer ?
#
loop_
_entity_poly.entity_id
_entity_poly.type
_entity_poly.pdbx_seq_one_letter_code
_entity_poly.pdbx_strand_id
1 'polypeptide(L)'
;MLHAKSTALEVIQALNADLTDKTVLITRGTAGIGLETACALATMHAHVIITGRDMVKESVCSFAEEYIKRNLSLHILICNAGVFPSIRRLTKGGFEYNWGITYLSHFLLAQLLLPVLKRNQSSRIVVVSSLANHCAGIDFDDWN
;
A
#
# COMPACT_ATOMS: atom_id res chain seq x y z
N MET A 1 -25.13 -3.11 5.65
CA MET A 1 -24.43 -3.59 4.45
C MET A 1 -23.82 -2.37 3.78
N LEU A 2 -22.50 -2.33 3.58
CA LEU A 2 -21.85 -1.21 2.88
C LEU A 2 -21.99 -1.46 1.39
N HIS A 3 -22.82 -0.65 0.72
CA HIS A 3 -22.90 -0.66 -0.73
C HIS A 3 -21.94 0.38 -1.27
N ALA A 4 -20.89 -0.06 -1.98
CA ALA A 4 -20.08 0.83 -2.77
C ALA A 4 -20.99 1.46 -3.84
N LYS A 5 -20.97 2.80 -3.95
CA LYS A 5 -21.82 3.55 -4.88
C LYS A 5 -21.21 3.70 -6.28
N SER A 6 -19.94 3.37 -6.42
CA SER A 6 -19.20 3.49 -7.67
C SER A 6 -18.02 2.52 -7.71
N THR A 7 -17.60 2.15 -8.91
CA THR A 7 -16.37 1.39 -9.14
C THR A 7 -15.16 2.31 -9.26
N ALA A 8 -13.95 1.75 -9.16
CA ALA A 8 -12.72 2.52 -9.40
C ALA A 8 -12.71 3.13 -10.82
N LEU A 9 -13.17 2.37 -11.81
CA LEU A 9 -13.22 2.79 -13.22
C LEU A 9 -14.17 3.98 -13.43
N GLU A 10 -15.37 3.93 -12.84
CA GLU A 10 -16.34 5.02 -12.92
C GLU A 10 -15.80 6.32 -12.32
N VAL A 11 -15.09 6.22 -11.19
CA VAL A 11 -14.49 7.39 -10.53
C VAL A 11 -13.41 8.01 -11.42
N ILE A 12 -12.51 7.21 -11.99
CA ILE A 12 -11.41 7.75 -12.80
C ILE A 12 -11.90 8.33 -14.13
N GLN A 13 -12.92 7.74 -14.75
CA GLN A 13 -13.55 8.26 -15.96
C GLN A 13 -14.18 9.62 -15.70
N ALA A 14 -14.79 9.83 -14.53
CA ALA A 14 -15.39 11.11 -14.15
C ALA A 14 -14.35 12.20 -13.83
N LEU A 15 -13.15 11.82 -13.36
CA LEU A 15 -12.11 12.77 -12.97
C LEU A 15 -11.38 13.41 -14.17
N ASN A 16 -11.45 12.79 -15.36
CA ASN A 16 -10.76 13.24 -16.57
C ASN A 16 -9.30 13.67 -16.33
N ALA A 17 -8.59 12.92 -15.49
CA ALA A 17 -7.21 13.21 -15.09
C ALA A 17 -6.22 12.32 -15.84
N ASP A 18 -5.03 12.86 -16.09
CA ASP A 18 -3.93 12.17 -16.77
C ASP A 18 -2.73 12.03 -15.81
N LEU A 19 -2.16 10.82 -15.77
CA LEU A 19 -1.07 10.42 -14.89
C LEU A 19 0.17 9.95 -15.67
N THR A 20 0.30 10.30 -16.96
CA THR A 20 1.39 9.88 -17.87
C THR A 20 2.81 9.93 -17.25
N ASP A 21 3.11 10.92 -16.40
CA ASP A 21 4.45 11.05 -15.77
C ASP A 21 4.50 10.59 -14.30
N LYS A 22 3.44 9.95 -13.81
CA LYS A 22 3.31 9.54 -12.41
C LYS A 22 3.56 8.06 -12.26
N THR A 23 4.61 7.75 -11.50
CA THR A 23 4.84 6.40 -10.99
C THR A 23 4.08 6.17 -9.69
N VAL A 24 3.26 5.13 -9.67
CA VAL A 24 2.46 4.70 -8.52
C VAL A 24 2.93 3.32 -8.06
N LEU A 25 3.25 3.18 -6.77
CA LEU A 25 3.55 1.90 -6.14
C LEU A 25 2.35 1.45 -5.30
N ILE A 26 1.84 0.24 -5.55
CA ILE A 26 0.70 -0.34 -4.83
C ILE A 26 1.17 -1.63 -4.13
N THR A 27 1.06 -1.67 -2.81
CA THR A 27 1.39 -2.89 -2.07
C THR A 27 0.30 -3.94 -2.25
N ARG A 28 0.67 -5.19 -2.58
CA ARG A 28 -0.28 -6.28 -2.87
C ARG A 28 -1.30 -5.95 -3.96
N GLY A 29 -0.84 -5.45 -5.10
CA GLY A 29 -1.69 -5.12 -6.26
C GLY A 29 -2.09 -6.30 -7.15
N THR A 30 -1.91 -7.55 -6.71
CA THR A 30 -2.10 -8.75 -7.56
C THR A 30 -3.51 -9.36 -7.50
N ALA A 31 -4.38 -8.88 -6.61
CA ALA A 31 -5.76 -9.35 -6.45
C ALA A 31 -6.64 -8.21 -5.87
N GLY A 32 -7.95 -8.50 -5.70
CA GLY A 32 -9.06 -7.60 -5.34
C GLY A 32 -8.74 -6.27 -4.63
N ILE A 33 -9.48 -5.19 -4.85
CA ILE A 33 -9.15 -3.78 -4.54
C ILE A 33 -7.79 -3.31 -5.09
N GLY A 34 -6.67 -3.93 -4.69
CA GLY A 34 -5.33 -3.56 -5.12
C GLY A 34 -5.14 -3.72 -6.63
N LEU A 35 -5.65 -4.81 -7.20
CA LEU A 35 -5.62 -5.08 -8.64
C LEU A 35 -6.52 -4.11 -9.42
N GLU A 36 -7.73 -3.87 -8.94
CA GLU A 36 -8.69 -2.97 -9.56
C GLU A 36 -8.16 -1.54 -9.53
N THR A 37 -7.52 -1.14 -8.43
CA THR A 37 -6.83 0.16 -8.32
C THR A 37 -5.67 0.25 -9.31
N ALA A 38 -4.86 -0.81 -9.43
CA ALA A 38 -3.76 -0.87 -10.37
C ALA A 38 -4.25 -0.73 -11.83
N CYS A 39 -5.26 -1.51 -12.20
CA CYS A 39 -5.87 -1.46 -13.52
C CYS A 39 -6.46 -0.07 -13.82
N ALA A 40 -7.22 0.50 -12.89
CA ALA A 40 -7.79 1.84 -13.06
C ALA A 40 -6.70 2.90 -13.29
N LEU A 41 -5.68 2.96 -12.43
CA LEU A 41 -4.60 3.94 -12.58
C LEU A 41 -3.80 3.74 -13.87
N ALA A 42 -3.61 2.50 -14.31
CA ALA A 42 -2.98 2.21 -15.60
C ALA A 42 -3.78 2.77 -16.79
N THR A 43 -5.12 2.76 -16.74
CA THR A 43 -5.94 3.40 -17.79
C THR A 43 -5.83 4.92 -17.82
N MET A 44 -5.29 5.53 -16.77
CA MET A 44 -4.94 6.97 -16.71
C MET A 44 -3.49 7.23 -17.13
N HIS A 45 -2.82 6.27 -17.77
CA HIS A 45 -1.42 6.32 -18.20
C HIS A 45 -0.38 6.39 -17.06
N ALA A 46 -0.77 6.11 -15.82
CA ALA A 46 0.19 5.99 -14.73
C ALA A 46 1.16 4.83 -14.98
N HIS A 47 2.43 5.01 -14.62
CA HIS A 47 3.37 3.91 -14.52
C HIS A 47 3.15 3.16 -13.20
N VAL A 48 2.45 2.02 -13.26
CA VAL A 48 2.03 1.27 -12.07
C VAL A 48 3.01 0.16 -11.73
N ILE A 49 3.53 0.19 -10.50
CA ILE A 49 4.35 -0.85 -9.91
C ILE A 49 3.54 -1.52 -8.81
N ILE A 50 3.47 -2.85 -8.81
CA ILE A 50 2.76 -3.63 -7.78
C ILE A 50 3.74 -4.52 -7.01
N THR A 51 3.53 -4.66 -5.71
CA THR A 51 4.23 -5.69 -4.92
C THR A 51 3.36 -6.94 -4.78
N GLY A 52 4.01 -8.09 -4.60
CA GLY A 52 3.36 -9.37 -4.32
C GLY A 52 2.97 -9.56 -2.86
N ARG A 53 2.81 -10.83 -2.43
CA ARG A 53 2.21 -11.18 -1.12
C ARG A 53 3.13 -11.03 0.10
N ASP A 54 4.43 -10.88 -0.09
CA ASP A 54 5.38 -10.90 1.01
C ASP A 54 5.67 -9.48 1.53
N MET A 55 5.13 -9.19 2.71
CA MET A 55 5.22 -7.88 3.37
C MET A 55 5.79 -8.04 4.79
N VAL A 56 6.68 -9.02 4.99
CA VAL A 56 7.49 -9.11 6.22
C VAL A 56 8.70 -8.16 6.13
N LYS A 57 9.28 -7.84 7.29
CA LYS A 57 10.39 -6.87 7.42
C LYS A 57 11.52 -7.09 6.41
N GLU A 58 12.02 -8.32 6.29
CA GLU A 58 13.14 -8.66 5.42
C GLU A 58 12.82 -8.40 3.95
N SER A 59 11.60 -8.74 3.54
CA SER A 59 11.10 -8.55 2.17
C SER A 59 10.92 -7.06 1.85
N VAL A 60 10.38 -6.29 2.80
CA VAL A 60 10.21 -4.84 2.69
C VAL A 60 11.56 -4.13 2.55
N CYS A 61 12.55 -4.47 3.39
CA CYS A 61 13.88 -3.89 3.30
C CYS A 61 14.53 -4.20 1.95
N SER A 62 14.53 -5.47 1.53
CA SER A 62 15.12 -5.91 0.26
C SER A 62 14.48 -5.23 -0.94
N PHE A 63 13.14 -5.10 -0.93
CA PHE A 63 12.41 -4.38 -1.97
C PHE A 63 12.79 -2.90 -2.03
N ALA A 64 12.83 -2.22 -0.88
CA ALA A 64 13.14 -0.78 -0.85
C ALA A 64 14.57 -0.51 -1.32
N GLU A 65 15.54 -1.34 -0.90
CA GLU A 65 16.93 -1.26 -1.35
C GLU A 65 17.04 -1.41 -2.87
N GLU A 66 16.40 -2.42 -3.45
CA GLU A 66 16.39 -2.65 -4.89
C GLU A 66 15.69 -1.51 -5.64
N TYR A 67 14.58 -0.99 -5.09
CA TYR A 67 13.84 0.13 -5.68
C TYR A 67 14.71 1.39 -5.76
N ILE A 68 15.41 1.72 -4.66
CA ILE A 68 16.33 2.85 -4.58
C ILE A 68 17.50 2.64 -5.53
N LYS A 69 18.09 1.44 -5.55
CA LYS A 69 19.23 1.08 -6.41
C LYS A 69 18.90 1.23 -7.90
N ARG A 70 17.68 0.89 -8.31
CA ARG A 70 17.19 1.09 -9.68
C ARG A 70 16.92 2.55 -10.03
N ASN A 71 17.04 3.46 -9.07
CA ASN A 71 16.80 4.89 -9.24
C ASN A 71 15.42 5.20 -9.84
N LEU A 72 14.41 4.43 -9.44
CA LEU A 72 13.04 4.64 -9.92
C LEU A 72 12.43 5.91 -9.31
N SER A 73 11.55 6.57 -10.07
CA SER A 73 10.73 7.67 -9.57
C SER A 73 9.53 7.11 -8.80
N LEU A 74 9.09 7.81 -7.76
CA LEU A 74 7.89 7.43 -6.99
C LEU A 74 7.10 8.68 -6.61
N HIS A 75 5.87 8.75 -7.10
CA HIS A 75 4.98 9.88 -6.85
C HIS A 75 3.87 9.52 -5.87
N ILE A 76 3.34 8.31 -5.97
CA ILE A 76 2.24 7.86 -5.12
C ILE A 76 2.57 6.49 -4.55
N LEU A 77 2.55 6.37 -3.22
CA LEU A 77 2.61 5.09 -2.51
C LEU A 77 1.23 4.75 -1.96
N ILE A 78 0.65 3.62 -2.38
CA ILE A 78 -0.61 3.11 -1.89
C ILE A 78 -0.33 1.89 -1.00
N CYS A 79 -0.42 2.11 0.31
CA CYS A 79 -0.34 1.10 1.36
C CYS A 79 -1.69 0.38 1.47
N ASN A 80 -1.91 -0.56 0.54
CA ASN A 80 -3.12 -1.36 0.39
C ASN A 80 -3.03 -2.76 1.04
N ALA A 81 -1.83 -3.27 1.31
CA ALA A 81 -1.68 -4.64 1.79
C ALA A 81 -2.34 -4.84 3.16
N GLY A 82 -3.43 -5.58 3.19
CA GLY A 82 -4.15 -5.91 4.42
C GLY A 82 -4.34 -7.41 4.59
N VAL A 83 -4.41 -7.86 5.84
CA VAL A 83 -4.76 -9.24 6.21
C VAL A 83 -5.74 -9.22 7.38
N PHE A 84 -6.61 -10.23 7.45
CA PHE A 84 -7.54 -10.39 8.56
C PHE A 84 -7.60 -11.89 8.93
N PRO A 85 -6.58 -12.40 9.63
CA PRO A 85 -6.53 -13.82 9.97
C PRO A 85 -7.58 -14.18 11.02
N SER A 86 -8.27 -15.31 10.87
CA SER A 86 -9.26 -15.78 11.84
C SER A 86 -8.66 -16.26 13.17
N ILE A 87 -7.34 -16.43 13.24
CA ILE A 87 -6.60 -16.91 14.41
C ILE A 87 -5.37 -16.01 14.61
N ARG A 88 -5.14 -15.52 15.83
CA ARG A 88 -3.95 -14.77 16.21
C ARG A 88 -2.71 -15.63 15.93
N ARG A 89 -1.74 -15.05 15.22
CA ARG A 89 -0.46 -15.69 14.93
C ARG A 89 0.61 -14.62 14.85
N LEU A 90 1.87 -15.03 14.96
CA LEU A 90 3.00 -14.13 14.84
C LEU A 90 3.67 -14.28 13.46
N THR A 91 4.24 -13.19 12.98
CA THR A 91 5.24 -13.19 11.91
C THR A 91 6.53 -13.86 12.40
N LYS A 92 7.43 -14.21 11.48
CA LYS A 92 8.76 -14.74 11.85
C LYS A 92 9.55 -13.78 12.74
N GLY A 93 9.32 -12.47 12.60
CA GLY A 93 9.95 -11.42 13.41
C GLY A 93 9.30 -11.21 14.78
N GLY A 94 8.32 -12.03 15.18
CA GLY A 94 7.69 -11.96 16.50
C GLY A 94 6.57 -10.91 16.65
N PHE A 95 6.21 -10.23 15.57
CA PHE A 95 5.06 -9.30 15.56
C PHE A 95 3.75 -10.04 15.31
N GLU A 96 2.65 -9.61 15.92
CA GLU A 96 1.31 -10.05 15.52
C GLU A 96 1.11 -9.89 14.02
N TYR A 97 0.46 -10.86 13.40
CA TYR A 97 0.44 -10.98 11.95
C TYR A 97 -0.32 -9.84 11.26
N ASN A 98 -1.47 -9.41 11.77
CA ASN A 98 -2.17 -8.26 11.22
C ASN A 98 -1.41 -6.95 11.47
N TRP A 99 -0.92 -6.72 12.68
CA TRP A 99 -0.10 -5.56 13.05
C TRP A 99 1.18 -5.45 12.20
N GLY A 100 1.90 -6.56 12.09
CA GLY A 100 3.14 -6.68 11.33
C GLY A 100 2.92 -6.41 9.84
N ILE A 101 1.91 -7.03 9.24
CA ILE A 101 1.67 -6.93 7.79
C ILE A 101 0.93 -5.65 7.41
N THR A 102 -0.16 -5.29 8.10
CA THR A 102 -1.04 -4.19 7.69
C THR A 102 -0.52 -2.82 8.15
N TYR A 103 0.26 -2.76 9.25
CA TYR A 103 0.73 -1.49 9.82
C TYR A 103 2.25 -1.33 9.76
N LEU A 104 3.01 -2.18 10.46
CA LEU A 104 4.46 -2.01 10.61
C LEU A 104 5.19 -2.10 9.27
N SER A 105 4.79 -3.04 8.40
CA SER A 105 5.41 -3.18 7.07
C SER A 105 5.22 -1.93 6.21
N HIS A 106 4.04 -1.30 6.26
CA HIS A 106 3.73 -0.09 5.53
C HIS A 106 4.45 1.12 6.07
N PHE A 107 4.50 1.26 7.41
CA PHE A 107 5.28 2.31 8.05
C PHE A 107 6.76 2.20 7.67
N LEU A 108 7.34 1.00 7.75
CA LEU A 108 8.72 0.75 7.37
C LEU A 108 8.96 1.07 5.89
N LEU A 109 8.12 0.57 4.99
CA LEU A 109 8.25 0.82 3.54
C LEU A 109 8.17 2.32 3.23
N ALA A 110 7.21 3.03 3.82
CA ALA A 110 7.04 4.46 3.65
C ALA A 110 8.27 5.24 4.14
N GLN A 111 8.85 4.87 5.29
CA GLN A 111 10.06 5.49 5.80
C GLN A 111 11.27 5.25 4.90
N LEU A 112 11.47 4.01 4.43
CA LEU A 112 12.58 3.66 3.54
C LEU A 112 12.49 4.36 2.18
N LEU A 113 11.28 4.53 1.64
CA LEU A 113 11.05 5.20 0.35
C LEU A 113 10.84 6.72 0.48
N LEU A 114 10.84 7.27 1.70
CA LEU A 114 10.67 8.70 1.94
C LEU A 114 11.69 9.57 1.18
N PRO A 115 12.99 9.21 1.09
CA PRO A 115 13.94 9.96 0.26
C PRO A 115 13.52 10.00 -1.21
N VAL A 116 13.02 8.89 -1.76
CA VAL A 116 12.58 8.81 -3.16
C VAL A 116 11.36 9.68 -3.40
N LEU A 117 10.37 9.63 -2.50
CA LEU A 117 9.17 10.46 -2.55
C LEU A 117 9.52 11.96 -2.51
N LYS A 118 10.48 12.36 -1.67
CA LYS A 118 10.92 13.75 -1.52
C LYS A 118 11.67 14.32 -2.73
N ARG A 119 12.21 13.47 -3.61
CA ARG A 119 12.85 13.93 -4.85
C ARG A 119 11.87 14.52 -5.87
N ASN A 120 10.59 14.14 -5.77
CA ASN A 120 9.56 14.61 -6.68
C ASN A 120 8.83 15.82 -6.07
N GLN A 121 8.47 16.80 -6.90
CA GLN A 121 7.86 18.06 -6.46
C GLN A 121 6.48 17.88 -5.81
N SER A 122 5.77 16.80 -6.13
CA SER A 122 4.45 16.48 -5.57
C SER A 122 4.33 14.97 -5.41
N SER A 123 4.28 14.53 -4.15
CA SER A 123 4.21 13.13 -3.77
C SER A 123 3.14 12.91 -2.70
N ARG A 124 2.53 11.72 -2.70
CA ARG A 124 1.49 11.34 -1.74
C ARG A 124 1.66 9.91 -1.24
N ILE A 125 1.41 9.70 0.04
CA ILE A 125 1.23 8.38 0.64
C ILE A 125 -0.25 8.23 0.96
N VAL A 126 -0.85 7.13 0.49
CA VAL A 126 -2.24 6.77 0.72
C VAL A 126 -2.27 5.48 1.53
N VAL A 127 -2.83 5.54 2.73
CA VAL A 127 -2.99 4.36 3.59
C VAL A 127 -4.44 3.89 3.51
N VAL A 128 -4.64 2.66 3.03
CA VAL A 128 -5.97 2.06 2.94
C VAL A 128 -6.34 1.50 4.31
N SER A 129 -7.42 2.03 4.89
CA SER A 129 -7.97 1.55 6.17
C SER A 129 -9.29 0.81 5.94
N SER A 130 -9.89 0.34 7.03
CA SER A 130 -11.21 -0.29 7.07
C SER A 130 -12.05 0.33 8.18
N LEU A 131 -13.38 0.25 8.02
CA LEU A 131 -14.34 0.61 9.08
C LEU A 131 -14.17 -0.24 10.35
N ALA A 132 -13.51 -1.40 10.24
CA ALA A 132 -13.10 -2.18 11.40
C ALA A 132 -12.25 -1.38 12.41
N ASN A 133 -11.57 -0.30 11.97
CA ASN A 133 -10.81 0.55 12.88
C ASN A 133 -11.70 1.27 13.91
N HIS A 134 -12.98 1.51 13.61
CA HIS A 134 -13.91 2.19 14.53
C HIS A 134 -14.28 1.32 15.73
N CYS A 135 -14.10 0.02 15.60
CA CYS A 135 -14.37 -0.97 16.64
C CYS A 135 -13.08 -1.57 17.23
N ALA A 136 -11.91 -1.03 16.86
CA ALA A 136 -10.61 -1.50 17.31
C ALA A 136 -9.99 -0.50 18.31
N GLY A 137 -9.28 -1.02 19.31
CA GLY A 137 -8.45 -0.24 20.23
C GLY A 137 -6.97 -0.60 20.05
N ILE A 138 -6.08 0.30 20.50
CA ILE A 138 -4.67 -0.01 20.67
C ILE A 138 -4.46 -0.43 22.12
N ASP A 139 -3.96 -1.64 22.32
CA ASP A 139 -3.42 -2.07 23.60
C ASP A 139 -1.98 -1.55 23.69
N PHE A 140 -1.69 -0.67 24.65
CA PHE A 140 -0.36 -0.11 24.84
C PHE A 140 0.50 -0.97 25.78
N ASP A 141 -0.11 -1.92 26.48
CA ASP A 141 0.56 -2.85 27.38
C ASP A 141 0.99 -4.14 26.64
N ASP A 142 0.30 -4.50 25.56
CA ASP A 142 0.72 -5.54 24.60
C ASP A 142 0.80 -4.98 23.17
N TRP A 143 2.01 -4.90 22.63
CA TRP A 143 2.26 -4.42 21.25
C TRP A 143 1.98 -5.49 20.17
N ASN A 144 1.40 -6.63 20.55
CA ASN A 144 1.06 -7.80 19.72
C ASN A 144 -0.37 -8.29 19.92
#